data_AF-A0A8B8DGQ3-F1
#
_entry.id   AF-A0A8B8DGQ3-F1
#
_cell.length_a   1.000
_cell.length_b   1.000
_cell.length_c   1.000
_cell.angle_alpha   90.00
_cell.angle_beta   90.00
_cell.angle_gamma   90.00
#
_symmetry.space_group_name_H-M   'P 1'
#
loop_
_entity.id
_entity.type
_entity.pdbx_description
1 polymer ?
#
loop_
_entity_poly.entity_id
_entity_poly.type
_entity_poly.pdbx_seq_one_letter_code
_entity_poly.pdbx_strand_id
1 'polypeptide(L)'
;MKGVLTFVTFLISLRIVDCVQCKSQNGDNVDWFIMYKVPYKTKSSDGITKGTEFFYTDAKIKHSDIKYMYIDIDLNQSDQNPLYKTLEPIYRTDGLPYIMYNDQPPVKNEKMNWKNAHRPRGHSKGVTAFDNETGFWIISSVPRFPTVASEGYQFMANQTRFGQTILCITFRSENVKKEIKQVFEVVFPYIYDKRDVDGYIPMKRKEKSAHIFPIKRLGERPGHFWIFAKSEEIEQVCNQNCCSGRSQKTVQRKERLFANV
;
A
#
# COMPACT_ATOMS: atom_id res chain seq x y z
N MET A 1 23.80 -65.71 6.47
CA MET A 1 22.91 -64.70 5.87
C MET A 1 22.86 -63.50 6.80
N LYS A 2 23.49 -62.37 6.45
CA LYS A 2 23.39 -61.12 7.20
C LYS A 2 22.46 -60.20 6.42
N GLY A 3 21.25 -59.98 6.93
CA GLY A 3 20.28 -59.06 6.32
C GLY A 3 20.71 -57.62 6.57
N VAL A 4 20.93 -56.86 5.50
CA VAL A 4 21.17 -55.41 5.57
C VAL A 4 19.80 -54.74 5.58
N LEU A 5 19.44 -54.13 6.71
CA LEU A 5 18.23 -53.34 6.86
C LEU A 5 18.48 -51.93 6.32
N THR A 6 17.99 -51.64 5.12
CA THR A 6 18.10 -50.32 4.50
C THR A 6 17.03 -49.39 5.06
N PHE A 7 17.42 -48.42 5.90
CA PHE A 7 16.53 -47.35 6.35
C PHE A 7 16.34 -46.34 5.22
N VAL A 8 15.14 -46.28 4.64
CA VAL A 8 14.75 -45.25 3.67
C VAL A 8 14.21 -44.06 4.46
N THR A 9 14.99 -42.99 4.57
CA THR A 9 14.53 -41.72 5.17
C THR A 9 13.70 -40.95 4.15
N PHE A 10 12.39 -40.88 4.38
CA PHE A 10 11.49 -40.06 3.58
C PHE A 10 11.65 -38.59 4.03
N LEU A 11 12.42 -37.80 3.28
CA LEU A 11 12.52 -36.34 3.49
C LEU A 11 11.18 -35.72 3.09
N ILE A 12 10.28 -35.55 4.06
CA ILE A 12 9.06 -34.76 3.90
C ILE A 12 9.50 -33.31 3.68
N SER A 13 9.47 -32.86 2.42
CA SER A 13 9.61 -31.44 2.07
C SER A 13 8.41 -30.69 2.64
N LEU A 14 8.53 -30.20 3.88
CA LEU A 14 7.64 -29.19 4.44
C LEU A 14 7.69 -27.98 3.51
N ARG A 15 6.66 -27.83 2.65
CA ARG A 15 6.43 -26.56 1.96
C ARG A 15 6.04 -25.57 3.03
N ILE A 16 6.97 -24.69 3.41
CA ILE A 16 6.64 -23.50 4.19
C ILE A 16 5.73 -22.68 3.27
N VAL A 17 4.43 -22.70 3.56
CA VAL A 17 3.50 -21.75 2.96
C VAL A 17 3.83 -20.42 3.61
N ASP A 18 4.57 -19.58 2.89
CA ASP A 18 4.89 -18.24 3.34
C ASP A 18 3.58 -17.43 3.37
N CYS A 19 3.11 -17.08 4.56
CA CYS A 19 1.90 -16.27 4.74
C CYS A 19 2.06 -14.92 4.01
N VAL A 20 0.99 -14.44 3.39
CA VAL A 20 0.98 -13.14 2.69
C VAL A 20 0.97 -12.01 3.71
N GLN A 21 2.14 -11.41 3.97
CA GLN A 21 2.34 -10.40 5.01
C GLN A 21 3.36 -9.34 4.60
N CYS A 22 3.40 -8.22 5.31
CA CYS A 22 4.50 -7.27 5.22
C CYS A 22 5.81 -7.96 5.62
N LYS A 23 6.87 -7.70 4.85
CA LYS A 23 8.21 -8.26 5.06
C LYS A 23 9.18 -7.18 5.51
N SER A 24 10.04 -7.51 6.47
CA SER A 24 11.17 -6.68 6.86
C SER A 24 12.25 -6.66 5.78
N GLN A 25 13.29 -5.86 5.97
CA GLN A 25 14.49 -5.89 5.12
C GLN A 25 15.11 -7.28 5.03
N ASN A 26 15.11 -8.03 6.14
CA ASN A 26 15.68 -9.39 6.17
C ASN A 26 14.73 -10.43 5.55
N GLY A 27 13.47 -10.07 5.28
CA GLY A 27 12.44 -10.99 4.77
C GLY A 27 11.59 -11.63 5.86
N ASP A 28 11.72 -11.18 7.11
CA ASP A 28 10.87 -11.69 8.19
C ASP A 28 9.47 -11.08 8.11
N ASN A 29 8.45 -11.83 8.50
CA ASN A 29 7.09 -11.30 8.65
C ASN A 29 7.04 -10.23 9.76
N VAL A 30 6.43 -9.08 9.46
CA VAL A 30 6.19 -7.98 10.41
C VAL A 30 4.73 -7.56 10.37
N ASP A 31 4.21 -7.07 11.50
CA ASP A 31 2.82 -6.63 11.57
C ASP A 31 2.58 -5.30 10.83
N TRP A 32 3.61 -4.45 10.77
CA TRP A 32 3.62 -3.24 9.96
C TRP A 32 5.05 -2.77 9.73
N PHE A 33 5.26 -2.00 8.67
CA PHE A 33 6.45 -1.16 8.50
C PHE A 33 6.07 0.18 7.87
N ILE A 34 6.89 1.20 8.12
CA ILE A 34 6.82 2.48 7.41
C ILE A 34 8.18 2.81 6.80
N MET A 35 8.13 3.30 5.57
CA MET A 35 9.29 3.82 4.84
C MET A 35 9.07 5.29 4.50
N TYR A 36 10.14 6.06 4.60
CA TYR A 36 10.23 7.42 4.06
C TYR A 36 11.37 7.47 3.05
N LYS A 37 11.03 7.34 1.76
CA LYS A 37 12.00 7.47 0.67
C LYS A 37 12.47 8.91 0.55
N VAL A 38 13.77 9.14 0.43
CA VAL A 38 14.35 10.48 0.30
C VAL A 38 14.23 11.02 -1.13
N PRO A 39 14.29 12.34 -1.36
CA PRO A 39 14.27 12.92 -2.71
C PRO A 39 15.61 12.74 -3.42
N TYR A 40 15.60 12.66 -4.76
CA TYR A 40 16.80 12.66 -5.58
C TYR A 40 17.55 14.00 -5.51
N LYS A 41 18.90 13.96 -5.58
CA LYS A 41 19.78 15.13 -5.60
C LYS A 41 19.67 16.04 -4.35
N THR A 42 19.37 15.45 -3.20
CA THR A 42 19.41 16.16 -1.93
C THR A 42 20.82 16.05 -1.34
N LYS A 43 21.40 17.18 -0.92
CA LYS A 43 22.69 17.20 -0.21
C LYS A 43 22.47 16.74 1.23
N SER A 44 23.26 15.78 1.68
CA SER A 44 23.37 15.34 3.08
C SER A 44 24.84 15.37 3.54
N SER A 45 25.08 15.06 4.81
CA SER A 45 26.44 14.84 5.34
C SER A 45 27.19 13.71 4.62
N ASP A 46 26.45 12.73 4.10
CA ASP A 46 26.99 11.49 3.52
C ASP A 46 27.05 11.53 1.98
N GLY A 47 26.70 12.67 1.37
CA GLY A 47 26.81 12.89 -0.07
C GLY A 47 25.55 13.45 -0.72
N ILE A 48 25.30 13.03 -1.96
CA ILE A 48 24.12 13.42 -2.74
C ILE A 48 23.24 12.19 -2.92
N THR A 49 21.99 12.30 -2.50
CA THR A 49 21.03 11.19 -2.56
C THR A 49 20.67 10.82 -4.01
N LYS A 50 20.48 9.51 -4.24
CA LYS A 50 19.98 8.90 -5.49
C LYS A 50 18.45 8.89 -5.55
N GLY A 51 17.78 9.18 -4.43
CA GLY A 51 16.32 9.24 -4.33
C GLY A 51 15.67 7.86 -4.26
N THR A 52 16.47 6.84 -3.97
CA THR A 52 16.06 5.45 -3.72
C THR A 52 16.26 5.08 -2.26
N GLU A 53 17.17 5.76 -1.57
CA GLU A 53 17.43 5.58 -0.15
C GLU A 53 16.19 5.94 0.67
N PHE A 54 16.07 5.39 1.87
CA PHE A 54 14.89 5.58 2.69
C PHE A 54 15.18 5.47 4.18
N PHE A 55 14.36 6.15 4.99
CA PHE A 55 14.23 5.82 6.40
C PHE A 55 13.23 4.67 6.56
N TYR A 56 13.48 3.77 7.52
CA TYR A 56 12.65 2.60 7.74
C TYR A 56 12.46 2.30 9.22
N THR A 57 11.24 1.93 9.61
CA THR A 57 10.99 1.24 10.88
C THR A 57 9.85 0.25 10.74
N ASP A 58 9.80 -0.72 11.64
CA ASP A 58 8.78 -1.77 11.66
C ASP A 58 8.39 -2.15 13.08
N ALA A 59 7.40 -3.04 13.16
CA ALA A 59 6.84 -3.52 14.42
C ALA A 59 7.85 -4.21 15.36
N LYS A 60 9.02 -4.63 14.88
CA LYS A 60 10.05 -5.34 15.66
C LYS A 60 11.16 -4.39 16.14
N ILE A 61 11.33 -3.24 15.50
CA ILE A 61 12.32 -2.24 15.90
C ILE A 61 11.87 -1.53 17.17
N LYS A 62 12.73 -1.50 18.19
CA LYS A 62 12.44 -0.79 19.44
C LYS A 62 12.54 0.72 19.22
N HIS A 63 11.71 1.49 19.93
CA HIS A 63 11.73 2.96 19.83
C HIS A 63 13.09 3.59 20.13
N SER A 64 13.91 2.98 20.99
CA SER A 64 15.27 3.43 21.30
C SER A 64 16.23 3.37 20.11
N ASP A 65 15.93 2.54 19.11
CA ASP A 65 16.85 2.19 18.03
C ASP A 65 16.55 2.95 16.72
N ILE A 66 15.52 3.82 16.75
CA ILE A 66 15.03 4.66 15.64
C ILE A 66 16.13 5.60 15.07
N LYS A 67 17.22 5.85 15.80
CA LYS A 67 18.33 6.68 15.31
C LYS A 67 19.08 6.06 14.11
N TYR A 68 19.01 4.74 13.91
CA TYR A 68 19.75 4.00 12.86
C TYR A 68 18.91 3.63 11.63
N MET A 69 17.83 4.38 11.37
CA MET A 69 16.82 4.00 10.37
C MET A 69 17.15 4.39 8.92
N TYR A 70 18.23 5.10 8.66
CA TYR A 70 18.60 5.49 7.29
C TYR A 70 19.23 4.31 6.54
N ILE A 71 18.70 4.03 5.35
CA ILE A 71 19.02 2.86 4.56
C ILE A 71 19.43 3.30 3.17
N ASP A 72 20.72 3.14 2.86
CA ASP A 72 21.29 3.37 1.52
C ASP A 72 21.18 2.10 0.68
N ILE A 73 19.93 1.77 0.32
CA ILE A 73 19.61 0.68 -0.60
C ILE A 73 18.89 1.27 -1.80
N ASP A 74 19.24 0.78 -2.98
CA ASP A 74 18.48 1.06 -4.19
C ASP A 74 17.18 0.25 -4.17
N LEU A 75 16.04 0.95 -4.12
CA LEU A 75 14.70 0.36 -4.14
C LEU A 75 14.41 -0.48 -5.38
N ASN A 76 15.22 -0.45 -6.43
CA ASN A 76 15.10 -1.36 -7.56
C ASN A 76 15.78 -2.73 -7.33
N GLN A 77 16.54 -2.88 -6.24
CA GLN A 77 17.21 -4.13 -5.87
C GLN A 77 16.33 -5.00 -4.97
N SER A 78 16.52 -6.32 -5.01
CA SER A 78 15.76 -7.28 -4.20
C SER A 78 16.34 -7.48 -2.79
N ASP A 79 17.66 -7.34 -2.66
CA ASP A 79 18.32 -7.55 -1.37
C ASP A 79 18.01 -6.42 -0.39
N GLN A 80 17.74 -6.79 0.86
CA GLN A 80 17.42 -5.88 1.97
C GLN A 80 16.31 -4.85 1.67
N ASN A 81 15.47 -5.10 0.65
CA ASN A 81 14.39 -4.22 0.23
C ASN A 81 13.03 -4.75 0.75
N PRO A 82 12.46 -4.15 1.80
CA PRO A 82 11.21 -4.62 2.40
C PRO A 82 10.03 -4.48 1.43
N LEU A 83 10.06 -3.48 0.54
CA LEU A 83 9.02 -3.25 -0.46
C LEU A 83 9.05 -4.32 -1.55
N TYR A 84 10.23 -4.68 -2.06
CA TYR A 84 10.40 -5.81 -2.97
C TYR A 84 9.93 -7.10 -2.32
N LYS A 85 10.45 -7.43 -1.13
CA LYS A 85 10.14 -8.69 -0.43
C LYS A 85 8.65 -8.85 -0.13
N THR A 86 7.97 -7.76 0.20
CA THR A 86 6.51 -7.77 0.43
C THR A 86 5.72 -7.98 -0.85
N LEU A 87 6.13 -7.37 -1.97
CA LEU A 87 5.41 -7.43 -3.24
C LEU A 87 5.78 -8.64 -4.10
N GLU A 88 6.93 -9.27 -3.83
CA GLU A 88 7.47 -10.41 -4.60
C GLU A 88 6.41 -11.48 -4.89
N PRO A 89 5.57 -11.94 -3.93
CA PRO A 89 4.57 -12.98 -4.18
C PRO A 89 3.58 -12.63 -5.31
N ILE A 90 3.27 -11.36 -5.54
CA ILE A 90 2.36 -10.93 -6.61
C ILE A 90 2.98 -11.19 -8.00
N TYR A 91 4.30 -11.04 -8.11
CA TYR A 91 5.02 -11.15 -9.38
C TYR A 91 5.43 -12.58 -9.74
N ARG A 92 5.44 -13.52 -8.79
CA ARG A 92 5.86 -14.92 -9.01
C ARG A 92 4.83 -15.80 -9.73
N THR A 93 3.69 -15.26 -10.18
CA THR A 93 2.55 -15.95 -10.83
C THR A 93 1.71 -16.88 -9.95
N ASP A 94 1.96 -16.91 -8.65
CA ASP A 94 1.35 -17.85 -7.70
C ASP A 94 -0.09 -17.47 -7.27
N GLY A 95 -1.04 -17.39 -8.21
CA GLY A 95 -2.50 -17.37 -7.93
C GLY A 95 -3.01 -16.38 -6.87
N LEU A 96 -2.19 -15.43 -6.44
CA LEU A 96 -2.42 -14.62 -5.25
C LEU A 96 -3.44 -13.54 -5.57
N PRO A 97 -4.58 -13.47 -4.87
CA PRO A 97 -5.51 -12.36 -5.01
C PRO A 97 -4.84 -11.03 -4.65
N TYR A 98 -4.93 -10.05 -5.54
CA TYR A 98 -4.41 -8.71 -5.29
C TYR A 98 -5.18 -7.61 -6.02
N ILE A 99 -4.98 -6.39 -5.53
CA ILE A 99 -5.40 -5.14 -6.15
C ILE A 99 -4.22 -4.16 -6.11
N MET A 100 -3.86 -3.62 -7.27
CA MET A 100 -2.98 -2.47 -7.39
C MET A 100 -3.79 -1.25 -7.83
N TYR A 101 -3.65 -0.15 -7.09
CA TYR A 101 -4.38 1.09 -7.36
C TYR A 101 -3.47 2.30 -7.26
N ASN A 102 -3.66 3.27 -8.14
CA ASN A 102 -2.87 4.50 -8.19
C ASN A 102 -3.57 5.51 -9.13
N ASP A 103 -3.88 6.71 -8.66
CA ASP A 103 -4.46 7.78 -9.51
C ASP A 103 -3.48 8.30 -10.59
N GLN A 104 -2.20 7.93 -10.48
CA GLN A 104 -1.16 8.15 -11.49
C GLN A 104 -0.47 6.81 -11.80
N PRO A 105 -1.14 5.88 -12.50
CA PRO A 105 -0.68 4.50 -12.66
C PRO A 105 0.63 4.39 -13.50
N PRO A 106 1.38 3.27 -13.43
CA PRO A 106 2.58 3.04 -14.23
C PRO A 106 2.28 3.15 -15.73
N VAL A 107 3.21 3.67 -16.53
CA VAL A 107 2.97 3.90 -17.96
C VAL A 107 3.48 2.72 -18.80
N LYS A 108 2.60 1.74 -19.08
CA LYS A 108 2.29 1.21 -20.44
C LYS A 108 1.38 -0.04 -20.41
N ASN A 109 0.23 0.09 -21.07
CA ASN A 109 -0.29 -0.81 -22.10
C ASN A 109 -1.48 -0.09 -22.75
N GLU A 110 -1.75 -0.33 -24.03
CA GLU A 110 -2.78 0.31 -24.87
C GLU A 110 -4.22 0.21 -24.29
N LYS A 111 -4.40 -0.59 -23.23
CA LYS A 111 -5.64 -0.75 -22.45
C LYS A 111 -5.83 0.26 -21.31
N MET A 112 -4.78 0.99 -20.92
CA MET A 112 -4.84 2.02 -19.89
C MET A 112 -5.46 3.28 -20.47
N ASN A 113 -6.80 3.31 -20.45
CA ASN A 113 -7.57 4.45 -20.87
C ASN A 113 -7.32 5.58 -19.85
N TRP A 114 -6.28 6.40 -20.07
CA TRP A 114 -5.91 7.56 -19.25
C TRP A 114 -7.11 8.49 -19.01
N LYS A 115 -8.04 8.55 -19.98
CA LYS A 115 -9.33 9.25 -19.86
C LYS A 115 -10.17 8.75 -18.69
N ASN A 116 -10.10 7.45 -18.38
CA ASN A 116 -10.75 6.90 -17.20
C ASN A 116 -9.98 7.25 -15.93
N ALA A 117 -8.64 7.24 -15.88
CA ALA A 117 -7.88 7.66 -14.70
C ALA A 117 -8.22 9.09 -14.24
N HIS A 118 -8.68 9.94 -15.17
CA HIS A 118 -9.10 11.33 -14.92
C HIS A 118 -10.58 11.51 -14.54
N ARG A 119 -11.37 10.42 -14.45
CA ARG A 119 -12.70 10.49 -13.81
C ARG A 119 -12.49 10.80 -12.33
N PRO A 120 -13.41 11.53 -11.67
CA PRO A 120 -13.23 11.86 -10.26
C PRO A 120 -13.06 10.56 -9.46
N ARG A 121 -11.90 10.36 -8.87
CA ARG A 121 -11.55 9.18 -8.07
C ARG A 121 -10.66 9.65 -6.93
N GLY A 122 -10.58 8.88 -5.86
CA GLY A 122 -9.73 9.23 -4.74
C GLY A 122 -8.25 9.30 -5.15
N HIS A 123 -7.58 10.41 -4.80
CA HIS A 123 -6.12 10.56 -4.87
C HIS A 123 -5.47 9.61 -3.88
N SER A 124 -5.27 8.37 -4.32
CA SER A 124 -4.90 7.26 -3.46
C SER A 124 -4.10 6.25 -4.27
N LYS A 125 -3.10 5.67 -3.62
CA LYS A 125 -2.16 4.74 -4.25
C LYS A 125 -1.79 3.65 -3.25
N GLY A 126 -1.54 2.45 -3.76
CA GLY A 126 -1.20 1.32 -2.91
C GLY A 126 -1.46 -0.03 -3.54
N VAL A 127 -1.29 -1.05 -2.71
CA VAL A 127 -1.42 -2.45 -3.09
C VAL A 127 -2.05 -3.20 -1.94
N THR A 128 -3.03 -4.05 -2.20
CA THR A 128 -3.45 -5.06 -1.23
C THR A 128 -3.37 -6.44 -1.86
N ALA A 129 -2.88 -7.40 -1.11
CA ALA A 129 -2.90 -8.81 -1.48
C ALA A 129 -3.20 -9.65 -0.24
N PHE A 130 -3.82 -10.80 -0.45
CA PHE A 130 -4.25 -11.65 0.64
C PHE A 130 -4.41 -13.10 0.21
N ASP A 131 -4.19 -14.01 1.15
CA ASP A 131 -4.57 -15.41 1.07
C ASP A 131 -5.85 -15.66 1.92
N ASN A 132 -6.14 -16.93 2.24
CA ASN A 132 -7.31 -17.29 3.03
C ASN A 132 -7.22 -16.84 4.50
N GLU A 133 -6.02 -16.66 5.04
CA GLU A 133 -5.75 -16.41 6.46
C GLU A 133 -5.21 -15.01 6.72
N THR A 134 -4.33 -14.52 5.85
CA THR A 134 -3.53 -13.32 6.04
C THR A 134 -3.51 -12.43 4.79
N GLY A 135 -3.04 -11.21 4.95
CA GLY A 135 -2.79 -10.32 3.83
C GLY A 135 -2.02 -9.09 4.27
N PHE A 136 -1.67 -8.26 3.30
CA PHE A 136 -1.10 -6.95 3.54
C PHE A 136 -1.85 -5.86 2.78
N TRP A 137 -1.73 -4.65 3.30
CA TRP A 137 -2.14 -3.44 2.63
C TRP A 137 -1.02 -2.40 2.69
N ILE A 138 -0.49 -2.08 1.51
CA ILE A 138 0.43 -0.98 1.29
C ILE A 138 -0.39 0.27 0.92
N ILE A 139 -0.16 1.35 1.64
CA ILE A 139 -0.65 2.70 1.37
C ILE A 139 0.57 3.54 1.01
N SER A 140 0.53 4.24 -0.12
CA SER A 140 1.71 4.95 -0.62
C SER A 140 1.36 6.29 -1.27
N SER A 141 2.33 7.20 -1.29
CA SER A 141 2.29 8.42 -2.08
C SER A 141 3.07 8.32 -3.41
N VAL A 142 3.78 7.20 -3.66
CA VAL A 142 4.64 7.02 -4.85
C VAL A 142 3.80 6.93 -6.13
N PRO A 143 3.92 7.88 -7.07
CA PRO A 143 3.22 7.81 -8.35
C PRO A 143 3.83 6.73 -9.23
N ARG A 144 3.03 6.18 -10.15
CA ARG A 144 3.48 5.22 -11.18
C ARG A 144 4.07 3.93 -10.63
N PHE A 145 3.67 3.55 -9.41
CA PHE A 145 4.15 2.37 -8.71
C PHE A 145 2.98 1.62 -8.04
N PRO A 146 3.06 0.29 -7.88
CA PRO A 146 3.99 -0.61 -8.57
C PRO A 146 3.79 -0.66 -10.09
N THR A 147 4.63 -1.45 -10.77
CA THR A 147 4.41 -1.95 -12.13
C THR A 147 3.29 -2.98 -12.16
N VAL A 148 2.71 -3.23 -13.34
CA VAL A 148 1.74 -4.33 -13.49
C VAL A 148 2.42 -5.67 -13.23
N ALA A 149 1.68 -6.65 -12.70
CA ALA A 149 2.25 -7.92 -12.26
C ALA A 149 2.99 -8.68 -13.39
N SER A 150 2.55 -8.54 -14.64
CA SER A 150 3.21 -9.15 -15.81
C SER A 150 4.59 -8.58 -16.14
N GLU A 151 4.96 -7.42 -15.59
CA GLU A 151 6.24 -6.75 -15.83
C GLU A 151 7.28 -7.00 -14.73
N GLY A 152 6.91 -7.72 -13.67
CA GLY A 152 7.76 -7.90 -12.50
C GLY A 152 7.91 -6.62 -11.68
N TYR A 153 8.58 -6.72 -10.53
CA TYR A 153 8.86 -5.58 -9.67
C TYR A 153 9.88 -4.65 -10.33
N GLN A 154 9.57 -3.35 -10.41
CA GLN A 154 10.51 -2.32 -10.84
C GLN A 154 10.29 -1.01 -10.07
N PHE A 155 11.37 -0.44 -9.56
CA PHE A 155 11.39 0.93 -9.02
C PHE A 155 12.11 1.86 -10.02
N MET A 156 11.34 2.63 -10.78
CA MET A 156 11.81 3.39 -11.95
C MET A 156 12.35 4.77 -11.57
N ALA A 157 13.23 5.33 -12.42
CA ALA A 157 13.84 6.64 -12.21
C ALA A 157 12.83 7.79 -12.04
N ASN A 158 11.64 7.72 -12.66
CA ASN A 158 10.60 8.74 -12.50
C ASN A 158 9.92 8.73 -11.11
N GLN A 159 10.19 7.72 -10.28
CA GLN A 159 9.69 7.58 -8.91
C GLN A 159 10.69 8.14 -7.87
N THR A 160 11.92 8.49 -8.25
CA THR A 160 12.97 8.89 -7.30
C THR A 160 12.95 10.39 -6.96
N ARG A 161 12.35 11.23 -7.81
CA ARG A 161 12.45 12.71 -7.75
C ARG A 161 12.08 13.31 -6.38
N PHE A 162 10.96 12.91 -5.81
CA PHE A 162 10.42 13.50 -4.57
C PHE A 162 10.51 12.53 -3.40
N GLY A 163 10.50 13.06 -2.17
CA GLY A 163 10.29 12.24 -0.99
C GLY A 163 8.92 11.58 -1.00
N GLN A 164 8.81 10.35 -0.51
CA GLN A 164 7.55 9.57 -0.53
C GLN A 164 7.41 8.76 0.75
N THR A 165 6.18 8.59 1.21
CA THR A 165 5.84 7.70 2.32
C THR A 165 5.20 6.42 1.81
N ILE A 166 5.55 5.31 2.46
CA ILE A 166 4.97 3.99 2.21
C ILE A 166 4.70 3.36 3.56
N LEU A 167 3.46 2.96 3.82
CA LEU A 167 3.04 2.23 5.01
C LEU A 167 2.54 0.87 4.58
N CYS A 168 3.06 -0.21 5.17
CA CYS A 168 2.52 -1.54 5.01
C CYS A 168 1.90 -2.01 6.32
N ILE A 169 0.68 -2.55 6.25
CA ILE A 169 -0.03 -3.13 7.39
C ILE A 169 -0.40 -4.57 7.05
N THR A 170 -0.01 -5.50 7.92
CA THR A 170 -0.40 -6.90 7.86
C THR A 170 -1.73 -7.10 8.57
N PHE A 171 -2.64 -7.87 7.98
CA PHE A 171 -3.92 -8.25 8.57
C PHE A 171 -4.14 -9.76 8.53
N ARG A 172 -4.98 -10.27 9.45
CA ARG A 172 -5.24 -11.71 9.66
C ARG A 172 -6.72 -12.06 9.85
N SER A 173 -7.62 -11.17 9.44
CA SER A 173 -9.06 -11.33 9.70
C SER A 173 -9.87 -10.96 8.46
N GLU A 174 -10.89 -11.78 8.19
CA GLU A 174 -11.90 -11.51 7.17
C GLU A 174 -12.65 -10.19 7.45
N ASN A 175 -12.72 -9.77 8.73
CA ASN A 175 -13.28 -8.46 9.09
C ASN A 175 -12.46 -7.31 8.50
N VAL A 176 -11.13 -7.40 8.52
CA VAL A 176 -10.25 -6.38 7.94
C VAL A 176 -10.41 -6.33 6.43
N LYS A 177 -10.57 -7.48 5.77
CA LYS A 177 -10.89 -7.51 4.34
C LYS A 177 -12.20 -6.74 4.08
N LYS A 178 -13.27 -7.02 4.84
CA LYS A 178 -14.54 -6.27 4.71
C LYS A 178 -14.37 -4.76 4.93
N GLU A 179 -13.52 -4.34 5.86
CA GLU A 179 -13.22 -2.92 6.12
C GLU A 179 -12.48 -2.25 4.96
N ILE A 180 -11.46 -2.88 4.40
CA ILE A 180 -10.74 -2.38 3.22
C ILE A 180 -11.70 -2.25 2.03
N LYS A 181 -12.57 -3.25 1.81
CA LYS A 181 -13.63 -3.17 0.79
C LYS A 181 -14.53 -1.95 0.98
N GLN A 182 -15.00 -1.71 2.21
CA GLN A 182 -15.83 -0.54 2.53
C GLN A 182 -15.07 0.78 2.29
N VAL A 183 -13.77 0.83 2.61
CA VAL A 183 -12.93 2.00 2.30
C VAL A 183 -12.85 2.21 0.80
N PHE A 184 -12.68 1.15 0.00
CA PHE A 184 -12.61 1.25 -1.45
C PHE A 184 -13.96 1.66 -2.07
N GLU A 185 -15.09 1.31 -1.46
CA GLU A 185 -16.43 1.80 -1.84
C GLU A 185 -16.56 3.32 -1.66
N VAL A 186 -15.88 3.90 -0.66
CA VAL A 186 -15.91 5.34 -0.34
C VAL A 186 -14.85 6.13 -1.12
N VAL A 187 -13.59 5.69 -1.08
CA VAL A 187 -12.46 6.37 -1.76
C VAL A 187 -12.58 6.20 -3.28
N PHE A 188 -13.14 5.08 -3.73
CA PHE A 188 -13.26 4.73 -5.14
C PHE A 188 -11.93 4.90 -5.92
N PRO A 189 -10.87 4.16 -5.52
CA PRO A 189 -9.53 4.33 -6.08
C PRO A 189 -9.45 3.90 -7.55
N TYR A 190 -8.45 4.41 -8.28
CA TYR A 190 -8.18 3.93 -9.64
C TYR A 190 -7.40 2.61 -9.61
N ILE A 191 -8.10 1.50 -9.79
CA ILE A 191 -7.51 0.16 -9.90
C ILE A 191 -7.03 -0.06 -11.33
N TYR A 192 -5.72 -0.30 -11.49
CA TYR A 192 -5.10 -0.48 -12.81
C TYR A 192 -4.62 -1.91 -13.08
N ASP A 193 -4.45 -2.72 -12.04
CA ASP A 193 -4.12 -4.14 -12.15
C ASP A 193 -4.72 -4.92 -10.97
N LYS A 194 -5.21 -6.13 -11.23
CA LYS A 194 -5.89 -6.98 -10.25
C LYS A 194 -5.93 -8.44 -10.69
N ARG A 195 -6.06 -9.35 -9.72
CA ARG A 195 -6.26 -10.79 -9.94
C ARG A 195 -7.16 -11.39 -8.87
N ASP A 196 -8.11 -12.24 -9.27
CA ASP A 196 -8.95 -13.08 -8.38
C ASP A 196 -9.66 -12.34 -7.23
N VAL A 197 -10.16 -11.13 -7.52
CA VAL A 197 -10.75 -10.21 -6.51
C VAL A 197 -12.14 -9.68 -6.92
N ASP A 198 -12.80 -10.31 -7.89
CA ASP A 198 -14.08 -9.81 -8.44
C ASP A 198 -15.25 -9.85 -7.45
N GLY A 199 -15.19 -10.66 -6.38
CA GLY A 199 -16.14 -10.61 -5.25
C GLY A 199 -15.83 -9.53 -4.19
N TYR A 200 -14.63 -8.96 -4.25
CA TYR A 200 -14.07 -8.07 -3.25
C TYR A 200 -14.00 -6.62 -3.71
N ILE A 201 -13.79 -6.37 -5.01
CA ILE A 201 -13.76 -5.02 -5.57
C ILE A 201 -15.18 -4.47 -5.76
N PRO A 202 -15.46 -3.24 -5.31
CA PRO A 202 -16.70 -2.57 -5.69
C PRO A 202 -16.71 -2.24 -7.19
N MET A 203 -17.60 -2.91 -7.95
CA MET A 203 -17.76 -2.67 -9.40
C MET A 203 -18.50 -1.36 -9.72
N LYS A 204 -19.12 -0.71 -8.71
CA LYS A 204 -19.84 0.56 -8.86
C LYS A 204 -19.60 1.44 -7.63
N ARG A 205 -19.46 2.76 -7.85
CA ARG A 205 -19.47 3.77 -6.78
C ARG A 205 -20.83 3.70 -6.07
N LYS A 206 -20.86 3.69 -4.74
CA LYS A 206 -22.12 3.91 -4.00
C LYS A 206 -22.47 5.39 -4.11
N GLU A 207 -23.48 5.71 -4.92
CA GLU A 207 -23.88 7.10 -5.22
C GLU A 207 -24.53 7.83 -4.03
N LYS A 208 -25.03 7.15 -2.98
CA LYS A 208 -25.96 7.80 -2.04
C LYS A 208 -25.84 7.47 -0.55
N SER A 209 -24.97 6.54 -0.09
CA SER A 209 -25.13 6.01 1.29
C SER A 209 -23.90 6.04 2.20
N ALA A 210 -22.74 6.49 1.73
CA ALA A 210 -21.56 6.62 2.60
C ALA A 210 -20.59 7.68 2.06
N HIS A 211 -20.86 8.96 2.34
CA HIS A 211 -19.91 10.03 2.04
C HIS A 211 -18.64 9.93 2.90
N ILE A 212 -18.74 9.27 4.05
CA ILE A 212 -17.68 9.13 5.05
C ILE A 212 -17.66 7.68 5.53
N PHE A 213 -16.49 7.05 5.49
CA PHE A 213 -16.20 5.86 6.26
C PHE A 213 -15.76 6.32 7.66
N PRO A 214 -16.50 5.95 8.72
CA PRO A 214 -16.19 6.41 10.07
C PRO A 214 -14.85 5.85 10.54
N ILE A 215 -14.23 6.53 11.51
CA ILE A 215 -13.01 6.02 12.14
C ILE A 215 -13.31 4.63 12.72
N LYS A 216 -12.64 3.60 12.21
CA LYS A 216 -12.70 2.23 12.73
C LYS A 216 -11.30 1.73 13.07
N ARG A 217 -11.21 0.88 14.08
CA ARG A 217 -9.96 0.19 14.42
C ARG A 217 -9.76 -0.97 13.45
N LEU A 218 -8.60 -1.06 12.82
CA LEU A 218 -8.26 -2.14 11.91
C LEU A 218 -7.88 -3.40 12.71
N GLY A 219 -8.74 -4.43 12.66
CA GLY A 219 -8.46 -5.75 13.25
C GLY A 219 -8.66 -5.89 14.76
N GLU A 220 -8.58 -7.14 15.23
CA GLU A 220 -9.01 -7.58 16.57
C GLU A 220 -7.88 -7.64 17.61
N ARG A 221 -6.63 -7.83 17.18
CA ARG A 221 -5.45 -7.76 18.06
C ARG A 221 -5.19 -6.32 18.53
N PRO A 222 -4.37 -6.10 19.57
CA PRO A 222 -3.88 -4.76 19.93
C PRO A 222 -3.00 -4.20 18.80
N GLY A 223 -3.63 -3.76 17.72
CA GLY A 223 -3.06 -2.97 16.64
C GLY A 223 -3.56 -1.54 16.77
N HIS A 224 -2.66 -0.58 16.49
CA HIS A 224 -2.84 0.85 16.74
C HIS A 224 -3.44 1.62 15.56
N PHE A 225 -3.88 0.92 14.50
CA PHE A 225 -4.31 1.59 13.28
C PHE A 225 -5.80 1.86 13.30
N TRP A 226 -6.15 3.13 13.24
CA TRP A 226 -7.47 3.56 12.88
C TRP A 226 -7.52 3.94 11.40
N ILE A 227 -8.62 3.62 10.75
CA ILE A 227 -8.86 3.99 9.38
C ILE A 227 -10.15 4.79 9.23
N PHE A 228 -10.09 5.82 8.40
CA PHE A 228 -11.19 6.65 7.97
C PHE A 228 -11.02 6.95 6.48
N ALA A 229 -12.13 7.25 5.80
CA ALA A 229 -12.09 7.64 4.40
C ALA A 229 -13.22 8.61 4.08
N LYS A 230 -13.04 9.39 3.03
CA LYS A 230 -14.04 10.33 2.52
C LYS A 230 -14.22 10.15 1.02
N SER A 231 -15.42 10.47 0.56
CA SER A 231 -15.74 10.57 -0.87
C SER A 231 -15.45 11.99 -1.41
N GLU A 232 -15.80 12.21 -2.68
CA GLU A 232 -15.72 13.51 -3.37
C GLU A 232 -16.71 14.54 -2.78
N GLU A 233 -17.91 14.10 -2.38
CA GLU A 233 -18.93 14.96 -1.80
C GLU A 233 -18.72 15.09 -0.28
N ILE A 234 -18.40 16.29 0.18
CA ILE A 234 -18.35 16.65 1.60
C ILE A 234 -19.63 17.43 1.91
N GLU A 235 -20.61 16.79 2.54
CA GLU A 235 -21.52 17.55 3.40
C GLU A 235 -20.68 18.03 4.59
N GLN A 236 -20.46 19.34 4.70
CA GLN A 236 -19.80 19.93 5.85
C GLN A 236 -20.66 19.66 7.09
N VAL A 237 -20.37 18.58 7.81
CA VAL A 237 -20.81 18.44 9.20
C VAL A 237 -19.89 19.32 10.05
N CYS A 238 -20.03 20.64 9.91
CA CYS A 238 -19.47 21.57 10.89
C CYS A 238 -20.29 21.42 12.16
N ASN A 239 -19.71 20.77 13.16
CA ASN A 239 -20.24 20.82 14.52
C ASN A 239 -20.28 22.30 14.95
N GLN A 240 -21.46 22.80 15.32
CA GLN A 240 -21.69 24.22 15.65
C GLN A 240 -20.75 24.77 16.74
N ASN A 241 -20.07 23.89 17.48
CA ASN A 241 -19.17 24.25 18.58
C ASN A 241 -17.71 24.55 18.15
N CYS A 242 -17.30 24.30 16.90
CA CYS A 242 -15.94 24.62 16.41
C CYS A 242 -15.89 25.82 15.45
N CYS A 243 -17.04 26.39 15.08
CA CYS A 243 -17.11 27.54 14.18
C CYS A 243 -17.82 28.72 14.86
N SER A 244 -17.34 29.14 16.02
CA SER A 244 -17.69 30.45 16.56
C SER A 244 -16.87 31.53 15.86
N GLY A 245 -17.45 32.13 14.83
CA GLY A 245 -17.03 33.46 14.36
C GLY A 245 -16.61 33.59 12.90
N ARG A 246 -17.53 33.37 11.96
CA ARG A 246 -17.87 34.34 10.88
C ARG A 246 -18.93 33.76 9.95
N SER A 247 -19.79 34.65 9.49
CA SER A 247 -21.03 34.41 8.76
C SER A 247 -20.96 33.30 7.69
N GLN A 248 -21.87 32.34 7.80
CA GLN A 248 -22.35 31.52 6.70
C GLN A 248 -22.95 32.43 5.63
N LYS A 249 -22.14 32.79 4.64
CA LYS A 249 -22.54 33.16 3.28
C LYS A 249 -21.23 33.31 2.50
N THR A 250 -21.10 32.58 1.39
CA THR A 250 -20.00 32.66 0.40
C THR A 250 -18.81 31.72 0.58
N VAL A 251 -18.99 30.39 0.49
CA VAL A 251 -17.93 29.49 0.00
C VAL A 251 -18.52 28.40 -0.91
N GLN A 252 -19.26 28.80 -1.94
CA GLN A 252 -19.65 27.91 -3.05
C GLN A 252 -18.94 28.30 -4.36
N ARG A 253 -17.82 29.02 -4.28
CA ARG A 253 -17.10 29.49 -5.47
C ARG A 253 -15.63 29.76 -5.16
N LYS A 254 -14.78 28.72 -5.23
CA LYS A 254 -13.35 28.78 -5.62
C LYS A 254 -12.67 27.40 -5.44
N GLU A 255 -13.00 26.45 -6.31
CA GLU A 255 -12.12 25.31 -6.63
C GLU A 255 -11.69 25.34 -8.10
N ARG A 256 -11.33 26.53 -8.57
CA ARG A 256 -10.56 26.74 -9.81
C ARG A 256 -9.45 27.71 -9.47
N LEU A 257 -8.38 27.25 -8.84
CA LEU A 257 -7.13 28.01 -8.72
C LEU A 257 -5.96 27.17 -8.15
N PHE A 258 -5.89 25.86 -8.39
CA PHE A 258 -4.65 25.09 -8.18
C PHE A 258 -4.54 23.97 -9.21
N ALA A 259 -4.43 24.37 -10.48
CA ALA A 259 -3.92 23.52 -11.55
C ALA A 259 -3.00 24.43 -12.38
N ASN A 260 -1.78 24.63 -11.88
CA ASN A 260 -0.58 25.10 -12.57
C ASN A 260 0.52 25.37 -11.54
N VAL A 261 1.22 24.30 -11.12
CA VAL A 261 2.66 24.28 -10.82
C VAL A 261 3.16 22.87 -11.15
#